data_AF-A0A246PZD0-F1
#
_entry.id   AF-A0A246PZD0-F1
#
_cell.length_a   1.000
_cell.length_b   1.000
_cell.length_c   1.000
_cell.angle_alpha   90.00
_cell.angle_beta   90.00
_cell.angle_gamma   90.00
#
_symmetry.space_group_name_H-M   'P 1'
#
loop_
_entity.id
_entity.type
_entity.pdbx_description
1 polymer ?
#
loop_
_entity_poly.entity_id
_entity_poly.type
_entity_poly.pdbx_seq_one_letter_code
_entity_poly.pdbx_strand_id
1 'polypeptide(L)'
;MRSTLQAFALILAAASLSPALAAEPAGTASFDGKWSYASECNFGHFASLAVTQGKDGAATGQWSDGTRVRGSAGDLRGHLEGKKLFVRFCTDDAENGSTQCPAYEKEDSAYLVREGKKLAWYRKVGAGSNSQFEKYLELQHGDRKSISKDKACPKDEE
;
A
#
# COMPACT_ATOMS: atom_id res chain seq x y z
N MET A 1 65.87 -16.01 -55.83
CA MET A 1 64.44 -16.39 -55.69
C MET A 1 64.26 -17.13 -54.37
N ARG A 2 63.12 -16.89 -53.71
CA ARG A 2 62.60 -17.47 -52.45
C ARG A 2 62.81 -16.65 -51.16
N SER A 3 61.87 -15.72 -50.98
CA SER A 3 61.39 -15.16 -49.71
C SER A 3 60.76 -16.23 -48.80
N THR A 4 60.73 -15.97 -47.48
CA THR A 4 59.63 -16.34 -46.54
C THR A 4 59.93 -15.65 -45.19
N LEU A 5 59.41 -14.44 -44.96
CA LEU A 5 58.18 -14.07 -44.23
C LEU A 5 58.14 -14.53 -42.75
N GLN A 6 58.47 -13.57 -41.88
CA GLN A 6 58.11 -13.53 -40.45
C GLN A 6 56.59 -13.39 -40.29
N ALA A 7 56.03 -14.08 -39.30
CA ALA A 7 54.66 -13.83 -38.83
C ALA A 7 54.70 -13.40 -37.36
N PHE A 8 54.43 -12.11 -37.13
CA PHE A 8 54.12 -11.56 -35.80
C PHE A 8 52.63 -11.80 -35.51
N ALA A 9 52.32 -12.55 -34.46
CA ALA A 9 50.97 -12.71 -33.96
C ALA A 9 50.62 -11.55 -33.01
N LEU A 10 49.69 -10.69 -33.44
CA LEU A 10 49.06 -9.67 -32.60
C LEU A 10 47.86 -10.30 -31.88
N ILE A 11 47.94 -10.41 -30.55
CA ILE A 11 46.83 -10.83 -29.69
C ILE A 11 45.99 -9.58 -29.37
N LEU A 12 44.78 -9.49 -29.93
CA LEU A 12 43.76 -8.53 -29.50
C LEU A 12 43.05 -9.06 -28.26
N ALA A 13 43.19 -8.37 -27.13
CA ALA A 13 42.36 -8.58 -25.94
C ALA A 13 41.03 -7.81 -26.10
N ALA A 14 39.92 -8.53 -26.25
CA ALA A 14 38.59 -7.94 -26.26
C ALA A 14 38.10 -7.73 -24.81
N ALA A 15 37.97 -6.47 -24.39
CA ALA A 15 37.35 -6.11 -23.13
C ALA A 15 35.83 -6.22 -23.23
N SER A 16 35.25 -7.21 -22.54
CA SER A 16 33.80 -7.40 -22.43
C SER A 16 33.19 -6.35 -21.51
N LEU A 17 32.65 -5.27 -22.08
CA LEU A 17 31.75 -4.35 -21.38
C LEU A 17 30.43 -5.08 -21.10
N SER A 18 30.26 -5.54 -19.86
CA SER A 18 28.97 -6.00 -19.39
C SER A 18 28.05 -4.79 -19.22
N PRO A 19 26.84 -4.77 -19.79
CA PRO A 19 25.89 -3.72 -19.51
C PRO A 19 25.44 -3.88 -18.06
N ALA A 20 25.90 -2.97 -17.20
CA ALA A 20 25.29 -2.81 -15.89
C ALA A 20 23.84 -2.38 -16.12
N LEU A 21 22.88 -3.28 -15.86
CA LEU A 21 21.49 -2.89 -15.71
C LEU A 21 21.46 -1.85 -14.60
N ALA A 22 21.26 -0.59 -14.99
CA ALA A 22 20.90 0.44 -14.05
C ALA A 22 19.58 -0.01 -13.40
N ALA A 23 19.65 -0.45 -12.16
CA ALA A 23 18.46 -0.62 -11.34
C ALA A 23 17.81 0.77 -11.27
N GLU A 24 16.61 0.91 -11.84
CA GLU A 24 15.81 2.11 -11.64
C GLU A 24 15.77 2.37 -10.12
N PRO A 25 16.01 3.60 -9.65
CA PRO A 25 15.79 3.90 -8.25
C PRO A 25 14.35 3.48 -7.96
N ALA A 26 14.17 2.57 -7.00
CA ALA A 26 12.86 2.14 -6.58
C ALA A 26 12.15 3.37 -6.00
N GLY A 27 11.52 4.14 -6.87
CA GLY A 27 10.65 5.23 -6.48
C GLY A 27 9.68 4.66 -5.48
N THR A 28 9.46 5.37 -4.37
CA THR A 28 8.43 5.00 -3.41
C THR A 28 7.12 4.84 -4.19
N ALA A 29 6.64 3.60 -4.27
CA ALA A 29 5.44 3.29 -5.03
C ALA A 29 4.31 4.19 -4.52
N SER A 30 3.67 4.94 -5.42
CA SER A 30 2.63 5.91 -5.04
C SER A 30 1.48 5.21 -4.33
N PHE A 31 0.86 5.87 -3.36
CA PHE A 31 -0.37 5.39 -2.72
C PHE A 31 -1.63 5.83 -3.46
N ASP A 32 -1.49 6.69 -4.48
CA ASP A 32 -2.59 7.24 -5.27
C ASP A 32 -3.52 6.18 -5.82
N GLY A 33 -4.81 6.50 -5.77
CA GLY A 33 -5.86 5.73 -6.41
C GLY A 33 -6.85 5.17 -5.41
N LYS A 34 -7.69 4.29 -5.93
CA LYS A 34 -8.73 3.62 -5.16
C LYS A 34 -8.30 2.21 -4.85
N TRP A 35 -8.59 1.79 -3.63
CA TRP A 35 -8.19 0.50 -3.09
C TRP A 35 -9.40 -0.07 -2.39
N SER A 36 -9.73 -1.32 -2.69
CA SER A 36 -10.91 -1.96 -2.12
C SER A 36 -10.58 -3.36 -1.62
N TYR A 37 -11.34 -3.79 -0.62
CA TYR A 37 -11.45 -5.16 -0.17
C TYR A 37 -12.94 -5.53 -0.14
N ALA A 38 -13.25 -6.78 -0.47
CA ALA A 38 -14.60 -7.30 -0.42
C ALA A 38 -14.59 -8.79 -0.12
N SER A 39 -15.34 -9.21 0.89
CA SER A 39 -15.66 -10.60 1.19
C SER A 39 -17.17 -10.75 1.36
N GLU A 40 -17.73 -11.89 0.96
CA GLU A 40 -19.15 -12.19 1.13
C GLU A 40 -19.46 -13.09 2.33
N CYS A 41 -18.41 -13.60 2.99
CA CYS A 41 -18.49 -14.44 4.18
C CYS A 41 -19.16 -13.70 5.34
N ASN A 42 -19.98 -14.38 6.16
CA ASN A 42 -20.54 -13.90 7.43
C ASN A 42 -20.97 -12.42 7.45
N PHE A 43 -22.12 -12.12 6.83
CA PHE A 43 -22.62 -10.75 6.58
C PHE A 43 -21.74 -9.84 5.70
N GLY A 44 -20.62 -10.35 5.20
CA GLY A 44 -19.70 -9.67 4.30
C GLY A 44 -18.84 -8.66 5.02
N HIS A 45 -17.68 -8.36 4.43
CA HIS A 45 -16.78 -7.32 4.88
C HIS A 45 -16.28 -6.55 3.66
N PHE A 46 -16.47 -5.23 3.69
CA PHE A 46 -16.15 -4.33 2.59
C PHE A 46 -15.42 -3.14 3.15
N ALA A 47 -14.24 -2.88 2.62
CA ALA A 47 -13.44 -1.73 2.98
C ALA A 47 -12.92 -1.04 1.73
N SER A 48 -12.79 0.27 1.78
CA SER A 48 -12.21 1.04 0.68
C SER A 48 -11.37 2.21 1.19
N LEU A 49 -10.31 2.53 0.46
CA LEU A 49 -9.51 3.73 0.61
C LEU A 49 -9.40 4.40 -0.75
N ALA A 50 -9.71 5.70 -0.84
CA ALA A 50 -9.39 6.54 -1.97
C ALA A 50 -8.30 7.51 -1.52
N VAL A 51 -7.09 7.39 -2.05
CA VAL A 51 -5.93 8.17 -1.61
C VAL A 51 -5.47 9.09 -2.72
N THR A 52 -5.24 10.35 -2.37
CA THR A 52 -4.54 11.35 -3.18
C THR A 52 -3.27 11.75 -2.45
N GLN A 53 -2.12 11.43 -3.03
CA GLN A 53 -0.80 11.71 -2.50
C GLN A 53 -0.26 13.00 -3.15
N GLY A 54 0.04 13.97 -2.30
CA GLY A 54 0.76 15.20 -2.66
C GLY A 54 2.24 14.94 -2.95
N LYS A 55 2.86 15.87 -3.67
CA LYS A 55 4.28 15.82 -4.01
C LYS A 55 5.21 16.00 -2.80
N ASP A 56 4.69 16.55 -1.72
CA ASP A 56 5.36 16.79 -0.44
C ASP A 56 5.26 15.58 0.51
N GLY A 57 4.65 14.48 0.08
CA GLY A 57 4.44 13.30 0.91
C GLY A 57 3.22 13.40 1.83
N ALA A 58 2.47 14.50 1.80
CA ALA A 58 1.15 14.56 2.40
C ALA A 58 0.18 13.70 1.58
N ALA A 59 -0.86 13.16 2.22
CA ALA A 59 -1.96 12.50 1.52
C ALA A 59 -3.30 12.89 2.12
N THR A 60 -4.33 12.89 1.29
CA THR A 60 -5.72 13.08 1.70
C THR A 60 -6.60 12.05 1.00
N GLY A 61 -7.82 11.88 1.47
CA GLY A 61 -8.68 10.88 0.87
C GLY A 61 -9.94 10.57 1.65
N GLN A 62 -10.59 9.50 1.24
CA GLN A 62 -11.79 8.96 1.87
C GLN A 62 -11.58 7.51 2.24
N TRP A 63 -12.28 7.06 3.28
CA TRP A 63 -12.28 5.66 3.69
C TRP A 63 -13.70 5.18 3.96
N SER A 64 -13.90 3.88 3.83
CA SER A 64 -15.07 3.19 4.38
C SER A 64 -14.68 1.80 4.85
N ASP A 65 -15.34 1.31 5.90
CA ASP A 65 -15.13 -0.02 6.44
C ASP A 65 -16.43 -0.52 7.09
N GLY A 66 -16.87 -1.72 6.72
CA GLY A 66 -18.09 -2.27 7.27
C GLY A 66 -18.55 -3.57 6.65
N THR A 67 -19.76 -3.95 7.03
CA THR A 67 -20.47 -5.15 6.60
C THR A 67 -21.66 -4.76 5.72
N ARG A 68 -22.51 -5.73 5.35
CA ARG A 68 -23.79 -5.42 4.66
C ARG A 68 -24.74 -4.56 5.49
N VAL A 69 -24.62 -4.53 6.82
CA VAL A 69 -25.63 -3.96 7.72
C VAL A 69 -25.15 -2.75 8.51
N ARG A 70 -23.84 -2.60 8.70
CA ARG A 70 -23.22 -1.55 9.53
C ARG A 70 -21.85 -1.23 9.00
N GLY A 71 -21.39 -0.01 9.18
CA GLY A 71 -20.05 0.41 8.82
C GLY A 71 -19.86 1.88 9.14
N SER A 72 -18.63 2.34 8.98
CA SER A 72 -18.28 3.74 9.17
C SER A 72 -17.51 4.22 7.93
N ALA A 73 -17.59 5.51 7.66
CA ALA A 73 -16.89 6.16 6.58
C ALA A 73 -16.48 7.57 7.01
N GLY A 74 -15.59 8.19 6.24
CA GLY A 74 -15.20 9.58 6.39
C GLY A 74 -13.92 9.90 5.64
N ASP A 75 -13.21 10.92 6.10
CA ASP A 75 -11.97 11.37 5.46
C ASP A 75 -10.73 10.79 6.14
N LEU A 76 -9.65 10.69 5.36
CA LEU A 76 -8.31 10.39 5.83
C LEU A 76 -7.36 11.52 5.46
N ARG A 77 -6.38 11.74 6.33
CA ARG A 77 -5.17 12.50 6.01
C ARG A 77 -3.96 11.68 6.43
N GLY A 78 -2.85 11.86 5.72
CA GLY A 78 -1.64 11.12 5.99
C GLY A 78 -0.37 11.85 5.66
N HIS A 79 0.73 11.24 6.05
CA HIS A 79 2.08 11.69 5.76
C HIS A 79 2.99 10.48 5.50
N LEU A 80 3.89 10.63 4.54
CA LEU A 80 4.83 9.59 4.16
C LEU A 80 6.05 9.61 5.07
N GLU A 81 6.36 8.46 5.67
CA GLU A 81 7.61 8.23 6.38
C GLU A 81 8.26 6.95 5.81
N GLY A 82 9.31 7.14 5.01
CA GLY A 82 9.95 6.07 4.25
C GLY A 82 8.98 5.41 3.26
N LYS A 83 8.63 4.14 3.50
CA LYS A 83 7.71 3.35 2.65
C LYS A 83 6.31 3.20 3.25
N LYS A 84 6.03 3.88 4.37
CA LYS A 84 4.77 3.81 5.09
C LYS A 84 4.04 5.13 4.94
N LEU A 85 2.78 5.08 4.53
CA LEU A 85 1.89 6.22 4.59
C LEU A 85 1.10 6.13 5.90
N PHE A 86 1.51 6.88 6.92
CA PHE A 86 0.79 6.97 8.19
C PHE A 86 -0.45 7.82 8.02
N VAL A 87 -1.59 7.36 8.56
CA VAL A 87 -2.88 8.01 8.36
C VAL A 87 -3.65 8.20 9.67
N ARG A 88 -4.45 9.25 9.66
CA ARG A 88 -5.43 9.61 10.68
C ARG A 88 -6.79 9.71 10.02
N PHE A 89 -7.81 9.23 10.71
CA PHE A 89 -9.16 9.23 10.21
C PHE A 89 -10.02 10.26 10.92
N CYS A 90 -11.09 10.66 10.25
CA CYS A 90 -12.30 11.17 10.87
C CYS A 90 -13.49 10.38 10.34
N THR A 91 -14.61 10.41 11.06
CA THR A 91 -15.87 9.78 10.64
C THR A 91 -16.89 10.83 10.25
N ASP A 92 -17.75 10.52 9.29
CA ASP A 92 -18.88 11.38 8.90
C ASP A 92 -19.86 11.56 10.07
N ASP A 93 -20.16 10.44 10.74
CA ASP A 93 -21.01 10.39 11.92
C ASP A 93 -20.17 10.28 13.20
N ALA A 94 -20.56 10.99 14.26
CA ALA A 94 -19.93 10.87 15.58
C ALA A 94 -20.40 9.59 16.29
N GLU A 95 -19.85 8.44 15.89
CA GLU A 95 -20.03 7.18 16.60
C GLU A 95 -19.09 7.09 17.82
N ASN A 96 -19.42 6.22 18.77
CA ASN A 96 -18.79 6.10 20.10
C ASN A 96 -17.24 6.29 20.11
N GLY A 97 -16.80 7.50 20.45
CA GLY A 97 -15.38 7.82 20.63
C GLY A 97 -14.58 8.08 19.34
N SER A 98 -15.21 8.05 18.16
CA SER A 98 -14.55 8.46 16.92
C SER A 98 -14.49 9.98 16.81
N THR A 99 -13.48 10.49 16.08
CA THR A 99 -13.38 11.93 15.82
C THR A 99 -14.21 12.27 14.58
N GLN A 100 -15.20 13.15 14.72
CA GLN A 100 -16.05 13.55 13.61
C GLN A 100 -15.36 14.56 12.68
N CYS A 101 -15.53 14.40 11.36
CA CYS A 101 -15.01 15.32 10.37
C CYS A 101 -15.58 16.75 10.57
N PRO A 102 -14.80 17.83 10.31
CA PRO A 102 -13.46 17.84 9.70
C PRO A 102 -12.30 17.69 10.71
N ALA A 103 -12.59 17.39 11.98
CA ALA A 103 -11.53 17.12 12.95
C ALA A 103 -11.04 15.69 12.79
N TYR A 104 -9.72 15.49 12.88
CA TYR A 104 -9.09 14.17 12.73
C TYR A 104 -8.58 13.66 14.06
N GLU A 105 -8.40 12.35 14.16
CA GLU A 105 -7.68 11.72 15.27
C GLU A 105 -6.37 12.47 15.59
N LYS A 106 -6.03 12.49 16.89
CA LYS A 106 -4.85 13.20 17.39
C LYS A 106 -3.55 12.53 17.00
N GLU A 107 -3.57 11.20 16.91
CA GLU A 107 -2.43 10.35 16.59
C GLU A 107 -2.72 9.51 15.36
N ASP A 108 -1.67 9.01 14.71
CA ASP A 108 -1.78 8.05 13.62
C ASP A 108 -2.35 6.73 14.14
N SER A 109 -3.49 6.33 13.58
CA SER A 109 -4.24 5.11 13.94
C SER A 109 -4.04 3.98 12.94
N ALA A 110 -3.41 4.28 11.80
CA ALA A 110 -3.04 3.28 10.81
C ALA A 110 -1.80 3.71 10.00
N TYR A 111 -1.25 2.74 9.27
CA TYR A 111 -0.40 3.04 8.12
C TYR A 111 -0.67 2.10 6.96
N LEU A 112 -0.29 2.54 5.77
CA LEU A 112 -0.44 1.81 4.52
C LEU A 112 0.93 1.45 3.96
N VAL A 113 1.04 0.26 3.36
CA VAL A 113 2.25 -0.21 2.66
C VAL A 113 1.88 -0.73 1.28
N ARG A 114 2.64 -0.30 0.27
CA ARG A 114 2.55 -0.88 -1.08
C ARG A 114 3.22 -2.26 -1.11
N GLU A 115 2.44 -3.29 -1.38
CA GLU A 115 2.87 -4.69 -1.53
C GLU A 115 2.62 -5.11 -3.00
N GLY A 116 3.54 -4.71 -3.88
CA GLY A 116 3.39 -4.91 -5.33
C GLY A 116 2.16 -4.17 -5.88
N LYS A 117 1.18 -4.92 -6.41
CA LYS A 117 -0.09 -4.38 -6.94
C LYS A 117 -1.19 -4.21 -5.89
N LYS A 118 -0.89 -4.51 -4.62
CA LYS A 118 -1.82 -4.45 -3.51
C LYS A 118 -1.41 -3.38 -2.51
N LEU A 119 -2.35 -3.05 -1.63
CA LEU A 119 -2.14 -2.11 -0.54
C LEU A 119 -2.46 -2.82 0.78
N ALA A 120 -1.45 -2.99 1.62
CA ALA A 120 -1.65 -3.51 2.97
C ALA A 120 -2.02 -2.36 3.91
N TRP A 121 -3.13 -2.52 4.62
CA TRP A 121 -3.60 -1.60 5.64
C TRP A 121 -3.31 -2.18 7.02
N TYR A 122 -2.48 -1.49 7.79
CA TYR A 122 -2.18 -1.83 9.18
C TYR A 122 -2.91 -0.87 10.12
N ARG A 123 -3.55 -1.38 11.17
CA ARG A 123 -4.27 -0.56 12.17
C ARG A 123 -3.61 -0.68 13.53
N LYS A 124 -3.65 0.40 14.30
CA LYS A 124 -3.23 0.42 15.70
C LYS A 124 -4.25 -0.38 16.50
N VAL A 125 -3.78 -1.37 17.24
CA VAL A 125 -4.55 -2.18 18.19
C VAL A 125 -3.93 -2.06 19.58
N GLY A 126 -4.69 -2.40 20.61
CA GLY A 126 -4.28 -2.20 22.01
C GLY A 126 -4.40 -0.75 22.46
N ALA A 127 -3.94 -0.47 23.68
CA ALA A 127 -4.03 0.86 24.30
C ALA A 127 -2.74 1.23 25.03
N GLY A 128 -2.44 2.54 25.06
CA GLY A 128 -1.27 3.08 25.76
C GLY A 128 0.05 2.51 25.24
N SER A 129 0.94 2.14 26.16
CA SER A 129 2.26 1.57 25.87
C SER A 129 2.22 0.21 25.18
N ASN A 130 1.07 -0.48 25.21
CA ASN A 130 0.89 -1.78 24.57
C ASN A 130 0.28 -1.65 23.16
N SER A 131 0.15 -0.41 22.65
CA SER A 131 -0.36 -0.22 21.30
C SER A 131 0.66 -0.64 20.26
N GLN A 132 0.19 -1.37 19.25
CA GLN A 132 1.00 -1.83 18.13
C GLN A 132 0.20 -1.81 16.84
N PHE A 133 0.91 -1.78 15.71
CA PHE A 133 0.26 -1.86 14.40
C PHE A 133 0.24 -3.30 13.89
N GLU A 134 -0.94 -3.79 13.56
CA GLU A 134 -1.14 -5.13 13.00
C GLU A 134 -1.74 -5.04 11.61
N LYS A 135 -1.37 -5.99 10.71
CA LYS A 135 -1.93 -6.04 9.36
C LYS A 135 -3.41 -6.38 9.48
N TYR A 136 -4.25 -5.45 9.04
CA TYR A 136 -5.70 -5.59 9.09
C TYR A 136 -6.24 -6.17 7.79
N LEU A 137 -5.94 -5.53 6.66
CA LEU A 137 -6.44 -5.92 5.35
C LEU A 137 -5.40 -5.79 4.25
N GLU A 138 -5.63 -6.51 3.16
CA GLU A 138 -4.93 -6.35 1.91
C GLU A 138 -5.92 -5.96 0.81
N LEU A 139 -5.79 -4.74 0.32
CA LEU A 139 -6.70 -4.14 -0.64
C LEU A 139 -6.16 -4.30 -2.07
N GLN A 140 -7.08 -4.57 -2.99
CA GLN A 140 -6.83 -4.58 -4.43
C GLN A 140 -7.04 -3.18 -5.01
N HIS A 141 -6.25 -2.83 -6.01
CA HIS A 141 -6.43 -1.57 -6.73
C HIS A 141 -7.75 -1.58 -7.52
N GLY A 142 -8.57 -0.55 -7.35
CA GLY A 142 -9.89 -0.37 -7.97
C GLY A 142 -11.01 -0.15 -6.96
N ASP A 143 -12.19 0.15 -7.50
CA ASP A 143 -13.44 0.23 -6.75
C ASP A 143 -13.96 -1.18 -6.39
N ARG A 144 -14.84 -1.28 -5.39
CA ARG A 144 -15.44 -2.54 -4.93
C ARG A 144 -16.04 -3.39 -6.06
N LYS A 145 -16.63 -2.75 -7.07
CA LYS A 145 -17.26 -3.42 -8.23
C LYS A 145 -16.24 -4.04 -9.20
N SER A 146 -15.00 -3.55 -9.21
CA SER A 146 -13.97 -3.96 -10.16
C SER A 146 -12.97 -4.98 -9.60
N ILE A 147 -12.97 -5.20 -8.28
CA ILE A 147 -12.04 -6.14 -7.63
C ILE A 147 -12.64 -7.55 -7.53
N SER A 148 -11.77 -8.54 -7.42
CA SER A 148 -12.21 -9.90 -7.07
C SER A 148 -12.56 -9.96 -5.59
N LYS A 149 -13.65 -10.62 -5.24
CA LYS A 149 -14.01 -10.85 -3.83
C LYS A 149 -13.11 -11.93 -3.23
N ASP A 150 -12.74 -11.75 -1.97
CA ASP A 150 -12.10 -12.78 -1.17
C ASP A 150 -13.08 -13.93 -0.94
N LYS A 151 -12.57 -15.15 -1.10
CA LYS A 151 -13.30 -16.40 -0.96
C LYS A 151 -12.87 -17.19 0.28
N ALA A 152 -11.77 -16.79 0.93
CA ALA A 152 -11.31 -17.42 2.15
C ALA A 152 -12.17 -16.92 3.32
N CYS A 153 -13.21 -17.68 3.67
CA CYS A 153 -13.96 -17.40 4.88
C CYS A 153 -13.15 -17.86 6.09
N PRO A 154 -12.98 -17.00 7.12
CA PRO A 154 -12.53 -17.47 8.42
C PRO A 154 -13.45 -18.60 8.86
N LYS A 155 -12.88 -19.65 9.46
CA LYS A 155 -13.70 -20.64 10.14
C LYS A 155 -14.36 -19.93 11.31
N ASP A 156 -15.65 -20.14 11.51
CA ASP A 156 -16.35 -19.61 12.67
C ASP A 156 -15.59 -20.09 13.92
N GLU A 157 -15.08 -19.15 14.72
CA GLU A 157 -14.55 -19.49 16.05
C GLU A 157 -15.78 -19.80 16.91
N GLU A 158 -16.01 -21.11 17.11
CA GLU A 158 -17.08 -21.71 17.92
C GLU A 158 -16.88 -21.44 19.42
#